data_AF-A0A1F1XK42-F1
#
_entry.id   AF-A0A1F1XK42-F1
#
_cell.length_a   1.000
_cell.length_b   1.000
_cell.length_c   1.000
_cell.angle_alpha   90.00
_cell.angle_beta   90.00
_cell.angle_gamma   90.00
#
_symmetry.space_group_name_H-M   'P 1'
#
loop_
_entity.id
_entity.type
_entity.pdbx_description
1 polymer ?
#
loop_
_entity_poly.entity_id
_entity_poly.type
_entity_poly.pdbx_seq_one_letter_code
_entity_poly.pdbx_strand_id
1 'polypeptide(L)'
;MSTSAPPRFYAARLVGTSVFDPIGDAVATVRDVVVVPQTRSSARAVGFVVEVAAKRRVFLPITRVTSISPGQVISTGVLNVRRFEKRTGELLVLGDLLDRVVTLSDGSGEATVLDIALDQDRHRDWTISRLHVRRRRAGGSLGRLVSRGETLTVDLREVTGLFGTQAEQSAHLLAASYQDLNPADLAEIIQELETKRRIELAGELADERLADVLEELPEDIRVEVVTGLDAKRAADVLDVMDPDDAADLVQELPDEVASQLLNLMEPEEAEDVRRLMAYDEYTAGGMMTTEPLIVSPETPVAHCLAMISREAIHAALASTVHVCRSPLETPTGRLLGIVHFQQLLRERPDRPVGEIIDQDRVAVSPTVPLSTVTREMATYNLVSIPVVDDDGRLLGAVTVDDVLDHVLPDDWREQDDEPPATTGQIDLSEIARATARDSGEEG
;
A
#
# COMPACT_ATOMS: atom_id res chain seq x y z
N MET A 1 -46.01 -2.15 32.26
CA MET A 1 -44.60 -2.51 31.96
C MET A 1 -44.04 -1.36 31.15
N SER A 2 -43.17 -0.54 31.74
CA SER A 2 -42.61 0.64 31.08
C SER A 2 -41.53 0.17 30.11
N THR A 3 -41.81 0.22 28.80
CA THR A 3 -40.81 0.01 27.76
C THR A 3 -39.86 1.21 27.78
N SER A 4 -38.73 1.11 28.49
CA SER A 4 -37.68 2.12 28.38
C SER A 4 -37.16 2.13 26.95
N ALA A 5 -37.09 3.30 26.34
CA ALA A 5 -36.45 3.45 25.04
C ALA A 5 -35.01 2.88 25.09
N PRO A 6 -34.53 2.23 24.02
CA PRO A 6 -33.15 1.76 23.96
C PRO A 6 -32.19 2.94 24.20
N PRO A 7 -31.06 2.72 24.89
CA PRO A 7 -30.11 3.78 25.17
C PRO A 7 -29.56 4.33 23.85
N ARG A 8 -29.46 5.67 23.78
CA ARG A 8 -29.01 6.43 22.60
C ARG A 8 -27.92 7.39 23.00
N PHE A 9 -26.92 7.55 22.15
CA PHE A 9 -26.06 8.73 22.16
C PHE A 9 -25.95 9.37 20.78
N TYR A 10 -25.53 10.62 20.76
CA TYR A 10 -25.22 11.35 19.54
C TYR A 10 -23.71 11.51 19.45
N ALA A 11 -23.11 11.23 18.30
CA ALA A 11 -21.68 11.20 18.12
C ALA A 11 -21.03 12.55 18.45
N ALA A 12 -21.63 13.67 18.03
CA ALA A 12 -21.09 15.00 18.31
C ALA A 12 -21.05 15.32 19.82
N ARG A 13 -21.93 14.72 20.63
CA ARG A 13 -21.93 14.89 22.09
C ARG A 13 -20.95 13.97 22.81
N LEU A 14 -20.52 12.90 22.16
CA LEU A 14 -19.57 11.97 22.74
C LEU A 14 -18.13 12.50 22.62
N VAL A 15 -17.84 13.29 21.59
CA VAL A 15 -16.52 13.92 21.43
C VAL A 15 -16.19 14.86 22.58
N GLY A 16 -14.95 14.78 23.06
CA GLY A 16 -14.49 15.54 24.21
C GLY A 16 -14.91 14.94 25.56
N THR A 17 -15.68 13.84 25.55
CA THR A 17 -16.04 13.12 26.78
C THR A 17 -14.83 12.37 27.34
N SER A 18 -14.63 12.47 28.65
CA SER A 18 -13.62 11.68 29.37
C SER A 18 -14.02 10.22 29.46
N VAL A 19 -13.05 9.34 29.18
CA VAL A 19 -13.11 7.90 29.43
C VAL A 19 -12.55 7.64 30.81
N PHE A 20 -13.28 6.90 31.63
CA PHE A 20 -12.89 6.53 32.99
C PHE A 20 -12.71 5.02 33.10
N ASP A 21 -11.80 4.61 33.99
CA ASP A 21 -11.71 3.23 34.43
C ASP A 21 -12.83 2.90 35.45
N PRO A 22 -12.99 1.63 35.87
CA PRO A 22 -14.01 1.26 36.84
C PRO A 22 -13.78 1.79 38.27
N ILE A 23 -12.58 2.30 38.56
CA ILE A 23 -12.17 2.83 39.87
C ILE A 23 -12.45 4.35 39.95
N GLY A 24 -12.67 5.00 38.80
CA GLY A 24 -13.06 6.41 38.67
C GLY A 24 -11.96 7.33 38.14
N ASP A 25 -10.83 6.78 37.70
CA ASP A 25 -9.72 7.57 37.15
C ASP A 25 -9.94 7.87 35.67
N ALA A 26 -9.70 9.12 35.26
CA ALA A 26 -9.79 9.54 33.87
C ALA A 26 -8.57 9.04 33.08
N VAL A 27 -8.80 8.19 32.08
CA VAL A 27 -7.73 7.51 31.32
C VAL A 27 -7.54 8.05 29.90
N ALA A 28 -8.60 8.58 29.28
CA ALA A 28 -8.54 9.09 27.91
C ALA A 28 -9.67 10.09 27.62
N THR A 29 -9.68 10.68 26.43
CA THR A 29 -10.77 11.52 25.92
C THR A 29 -11.25 11.00 24.56
N VAL A 30 -12.56 10.82 24.38
CA VAL A 30 -13.13 10.39 23.10
C VAL A 30 -12.92 11.46 22.04
N ARG A 31 -12.37 11.06 20.90
CA ARG A 31 -12.17 11.91 19.72
C ARG A 31 -13.10 11.56 18.57
N ASP A 32 -13.34 10.28 18.35
CA ASP A 32 -14.20 9.81 17.26
C ASP A 32 -14.87 8.47 17.60
N VAL A 33 -15.86 8.08 16.79
CA VAL A 33 -16.54 6.79 16.82
C VAL A 33 -16.20 6.04 15.55
N VAL A 34 -15.73 4.81 15.70
CA VAL A 34 -15.41 3.93 14.57
C VAL A 34 -16.61 3.05 14.30
N VAL A 35 -17.13 3.11 13.08
CA VAL A 35 -18.27 2.31 12.62
C VAL A 35 -17.87 1.46 11.42
N VAL A 36 -18.47 0.28 11.31
CA VAL A 36 -18.35 -0.60 10.17
C VAL A 36 -19.73 -0.73 9.53
N PRO A 37 -19.90 -0.30 8.26
CA PRO A 37 -21.14 -0.53 7.53
C PRO A 37 -21.43 -2.03 7.41
N GLN A 38 -22.64 -2.44 7.78
CA GLN A 38 -23.09 -3.85 7.64
C GLN A 38 -23.98 -4.03 6.42
N THR A 39 -24.77 -3.00 6.08
CA THR A 39 -25.65 -2.97 4.90
C THR A 39 -25.73 -1.55 4.36
N ARG A 40 -26.49 -1.32 3.27
CA ARG A 40 -26.75 0.03 2.73
C ARG A 40 -27.43 0.99 3.71
N SER A 41 -28.09 0.44 4.73
CA SER A 41 -28.88 1.21 5.70
C SER A 41 -28.58 0.82 7.15
N SER A 42 -27.39 0.26 7.42
CA SER A 42 -26.94 0.01 8.79
C SER A 42 -25.42 0.04 8.87
N ALA A 43 -24.92 0.67 9.93
CA ALA A 43 -23.53 0.59 10.34
C ALA A 43 -23.47 0.35 11.85
N ARG A 44 -22.55 -0.50 12.27
CA ARG A 44 -22.34 -0.88 13.67
C ARG A 44 -21.09 -0.19 14.20
N ALA A 45 -21.18 0.42 15.39
CA ALA A 45 -19.99 0.93 16.05
C ALA A 45 -19.15 -0.23 16.60
N VAL A 46 -17.88 -0.25 16.23
CA VAL A 46 -16.89 -1.25 16.67
C VAL A 46 -16.00 -0.72 17.79
N GLY A 47 -15.88 0.61 17.93
CA GLY A 47 -15.10 1.23 18.99
C GLY A 47 -15.06 2.74 18.92
N PHE A 48 -14.16 3.31 19.70
CA PHE A 48 -13.89 4.74 19.78
C PHE A 48 -12.43 5.02 19.49
N VAL A 49 -12.15 6.12 18.79
CA VAL A 49 -10.82 6.71 18.77
C VAL A 49 -10.71 7.56 20.03
N VAL A 50 -9.77 7.21 20.92
CA VAL A 50 -9.56 7.93 22.17
C VAL A 50 -8.16 8.52 22.22
N GLU A 51 -8.02 9.69 22.83
CA GLU A 51 -6.74 10.34 23.05
C GLU A 51 -6.27 10.09 24.47
N VAL A 52 -5.08 9.52 24.61
CA VAL A 52 -4.39 9.30 25.90
C VAL A 52 -3.36 10.40 26.15
N ALA A 53 -2.75 10.39 27.35
CA ALA A 53 -1.65 11.29 27.69
C ALA A 53 -0.56 11.30 26.57
N ALA A 54 0.02 12.48 26.30
CA ALA A 54 0.90 12.77 25.16
C ALA A 54 0.22 12.87 23.77
N LYS A 55 -1.09 13.15 23.71
CA LYS A 55 -1.86 13.38 22.46
C LYS A 55 -1.85 12.21 21.47
N ARG A 56 -1.56 11.00 21.94
CA ARG A 56 -1.60 9.79 21.10
C ARG A 56 -3.05 9.34 20.94
N ARG A 57 -3.48 9.12 19.69
CA ARG A 57 -4.77 8.53 19.36
C ARG A 57 -4.64 7.01 19.36
N VAL A 58 -5.53 6.32 20.05
CA VAL A 58 -5.52 4.86 20.21
C VAL A 58 -6.95 4.32 20.06
N PHE A 59 -7.07 3.05 19.69
CA PHE A 59 -8.36 2.40 19.53
C PHE A 59 -8.88 1.86 20.88
N LEU A 60 -10.11 2.22 21.23
CA LEU A 60 -10.86 1.63 22.33
C LEU A 60 -11.99 0.75 21.78
N PRO A 61 -11.88 -0.59 21.85
CA PRO A 61 -12.93 -1.49 21.39
C PRO A 61 -14.25 -1.28 22.15
N ILE A 62 -15.38 -1.30 21.44
CA ILE A 62 -16.71 -1.11 22.05
C ILE A 62 -17.03 -2.21 23.08
N THR A 63 -16.44 -3.39 22.91
CA THR A 63 -16.58 -4.54 23.83
C THR A 63 -16.03 -4.29 25.22
N ARG A 64 -15.14 -3.29 25.38
CA ARG A 64 -14.58 -2.89 26.68
C ARG A 64 -15.37 -1.76 27.33
N VAL A 65 -16.31 -1.14 26.61
CA VAL A 65 -17.12 -0.04 27.14
C VAL A 65 -18.32 -0.61 27.86
N THR A 66 -18.39 -0.35 29.18
CA THR A 66 -19.45 -0.89 30.04
C THR A 66 -20.65 0.04 30.10
N SER A 67 -20.42 1.35 30.02
CA SER A 67 -21.50 2.34 30.00
C SER A 67 -21.10 3.59 29.24
N ILE A 68 -22.11 4.21 28.62
CA ILE A 68 -22.01 5.49 27.92
C ILE A 68 -23.09 6.39 28.50
N SER A 69 -22.68 7.49 29.09
CA SER A 69 -23.56 8.52 29.66
C SER A 69 -23.14 9.90 29.14
N PRO A 70 -24.01 10.91 29.19
CA PRO A 70 -23.63 12.27 28.81
C PRO A 70 -22.40 12.75 29.62
N GLY A 71 -21.29 13.03 28.94
CA GLY A 71 -20.06 13.50 29.56
C GLY A 71 -19.22 12.43 30.27
N GLN A 72 -19.58 11.13 30.18
CA GLN A 72 -18.78 10.05 30.73
C GLN A 72 -18.88 8.75 29.91
N VAL A 73 -17.73 8.15 29.61
CA VAL A 73 -17.62 6.77 29.09
C VAL A 73 -16.85 5.93 30.12
N ILE A 74 -17.35 4.76 30.48
CA ILE A 74 -16.64 3.84 31.40
C ILE A 74 -16.12 2.64 30.59
N SER A 75 -14.83 2.37 30.71
CA SER A 75 -14.14 1.25 30.05
C SER A 75 -13.48 0.32 31.06
N THR A 76 -13.39 -0.97 30.74
CA THR A 76 -12.66 -1.96 31.53
C THR A 76 -11.32 -2.36 30.90
N GLY A 77 -10.34 -2.68 31.75
CA GLY A 77 -9.04 -3.24 31.35
C GLY A 77 -7.97 -2.22 30.95
N VAL A 78 -6.78 -2.73 30.59
CA VAL A 78 -5.63 -1.91 30.18
C VAL A 78 -5.80 -1.47 28.73
N LEU A 79 -5.75 -0.16 28.48
CA LEU A 79 -5.85 0.41 27.13
C LEU A 79 -4.56 0.11 26.35
N ASN A 80 -4.69 -0.43 25.14
CA ASN A 80 -3.55 -0.64 24.26
C ASN A 80 -3.09 0.73 23.74
N VAL A 81 -1.80 1.04 23.90
CA VAL A 81 -1.21 2.33 23.50
C VAL A 81 -0.69 2.35 22.06
N ARG A 82 -0.94 1.29 21.26
CA ARG A 82 -0.66 1.31 19.81
C ARG A 82 -1.43 2.46 19.16
N ARG A 83 -0.74 3.18 18.28
CA ARG A 83 -1.32 4.28 17.50
C ARG A 83 -2.51 3.75 16.72
N PHE A 84 -3.60 4.51 16.72
CA PHE A 84 -4.75 4.20 15.88
C PHE A 84 -4.39 4.38 14.41
N GLU A 85 -4.56 3.30 13.67
CA GLU A 85 -4.57 3.22 12.21
C GLU A 85 -5.98 2.78 11.82
N LYS A 86 -6.63 3.55 10.96
CA LYS A 86 -7.97 3.24 10.45
C LYS A 86 -7.85 2.00 9.57
N ARG A 87 -8.65 0.96 9.84
CA ARG A 87 -8.64 -0.27 9.02
C ARG A 87 -9.55 -0.11 7.81
N THR A 88 -9.27 -0.88 6.76
CA THR A 88 -10.13 -0.97 5.58
C THR A 88 -11.53 -1.45 5.98
N GLY A 89 -12.57 -0.77 5.50
CA GLY A 89 -13.96 -1.04 5.91
C GLY A 89 -14.45 -0.27 7.14
N GLU A 90 -13.56 0.36 7.92
CA GLU A 90 -13.96 1.23 9.02
C GLU A 90 -14.23 2.65 8.53
N LEU A 91 -15.22 3.31 9.10
CA LEU A 91 -15.51 4.74 8.89
C LEU A 91 -15.49 5.46 10.23
N LEU A 92 -14.92 6.66 10.24
CA LEU A 92 -14.96 7.59 11.35
C LEU A 92 -16.23 8.41 11.26
N VAL A 93 -17.04 8.42 12.31
CA VAL A 93 -18.30 9.16 12.30
C VAL A 93 -18.06 10.66 12.13
N LEU A 94 -17.08 11.23 12.84
CA LEU A 94 -16.77 12.66 12.69
C LEU A 94 -15.84 12.94 11.53
N GLY A 95 -14.82 12.09 11.32
CA GLY A 95 -13.87 12.25 10.22
C GLY A 95 -14.49 12.10 8.83
N ASP A 96 -15.40 11.13 8.65
CA ASP A 96 -15.86 10.70 7.33
C ASP A 96 -17.36 10.92 7.07
N LEU A 97 -18.21 10.89 8.12
CA LEU A 97 -19.67 10.92 7.95
C LEU A 97 -20.33 12.27 8.27
N LEU A 98 -19.75 13.08 9.15
CA LEU A 98 -20.24 14.44 9.40
C LEU A 98 -19.95 15.36 8.22
N ASP A 99 -20.79 16.38 8.05
CA ASP A 99 -20.80 17.31 6.92
C ASP A 99 -20.96 16.70 5.52
N ARG A 100 -21.12 15.36 5.45
CA ARG A 100 -21.44 14.66 4.21
C ARG A 100 -22.81 15.09 3.69
N VAL A 101 -22.90 15.19 2.37
CA VAL A 101 -24.15 15.50 1.68
C VAL A 101 -24.85 14.17 1.36
N VAL A 102 -26.11 14.09 1.72
CA VAL A 102 -26.96 12.91 1.56
C VAL A 102 -28.26 13.27 0.87
N THR A 103 -28.85 12.31 0.17
CA THR A 103 -30.12 12.51 -0.55
C THR A 103 -31.27 11.95 0.27
N LEU A 104 -32.29 12.78 0.51
CA LEU A 104 -33.48 12.39 1.24
C LEU A 104 -34.42 11.59 0.33
N SER A 105 -34.85 10.42 0.80
CA SER A 105 -35.71 9.50 0.05
C SER A 105 -37.14 10.00 -0.12
N ASP A 106 -37.55 11.04 0.62
CA ASP A 106 -38.85 11.72 0.50
C ASP A 106 -38.96 12.63 -0.74
N GLY A 107 -37.90 12.71 -1.56
CA GLY A 107 -37.83 13.55 -2.76
C GLY A 107 -37.61 15.03 -2.47
N SER A 108 -37.32 15.40 -1.21
CA SER A 108 -37.16 16.79 -0.80
C SER A 108 -35.76 17.38 -1.05
N GLY A 109 -34.90 16.63 -1.72
CA GLY A 109 -33.57 17.04 -2.16
C GLY A 109 -32.44 16.59 -1.25
N GLU A 110 -31.33 17.32 -1.29
CA GLU A 110 -30.12 17.02 -0.53
C GLU A 110 -30.13 17.64 0.87
N ALA A 111 -29.44 17.00 1.80
CA ALA A 111 -29.20 17.52 3.14
C ALA A 111 -27.75 17.27 3.58
N THR A 112 -27.24 18.12 4.47
CA THR A 112 -25.91 17.96 5.07
C THR A 112 -26.05 17.32 6.46
N VAL A 113 -25.28 16.29 6.75
CA VAL A 113 -25.25 15.60 8.05
C VAL A 113 -24.57 16.48 9.09
N LEU A 114 -25.28 16.78 10.19
CA LEU A 114 -24.76 17.60 11.31
C LEU A 114 -24.42 16.76 12.54
N ASP A 115 -25.17 15.68 12.77
CA ASP A 115 -24.94 14.78 13.89
C ASP A 115 -25.52 13.40 13.56
N ILE A 116 -25.02 12.36 14.23
CA ILE A 116 -25.42 10.97 14.02
C ILE A 116 -25.80 10.36 15.35
N ALA A 117 -27.01 9.80 15.41
CA ALA A 117 -27.50 9.06 16.57
C ALA A 117 -27.17 7.57 16.44
N LEU A 118 -26.62 7.01 17.51
CA LEU A 118 -26.43 5.57 17.67
C LEU A 118 -27.38 5.05 18.74
N ASP A 119 -28.20 4.06 18.37
CA ASP A 119 -29.06 3.34 19.30
C ASP A 119 -28.45 1.97 19.63
N GLN A 120 -28.57 1.55 20.88
CA GLN A 120 -28.20 0.20 21.27
C GLN A 120 -29.34 -0.79 21.00
N ASP A 121 -29.03 -1.89 20.33
CA ASP A 121 -29.99 -2.95 20.05
C ASP A 121 -30.15 -3.93 21.23
N ARG A 122 -30.91 -5.02 21.02
CA ARG A 122 -31.14 -6.05 22.04
C ARG A 122 -29.90 -6.90 22.35
N HIS A 123 -28.93 -6.95 21.43
CA HIS A 123 -27.66 -7.66 21.56
C HIS A 123 -26.56 -6.80 22.17
N ARG A 124 -26.90 -5.57 22.59
CA ARG A 124 -25.98 -4.54 23.11
C ARG A 124 -25.06 -3.93 22.04
N ASP A 125 -25.40 -4.11 20.78
CA ASP A 125 -24.68 -3.53 19.67
C ASP A 125 -25.17 -2.12 19.39
N TRP A 126 -24.23 -1.21 19.21
CA TRP A 126 -24.50 0.17 18.86
C TRP A 126 -24.58 0.30 17.35
N THR A 127 -25.70 0.80 16.84
CA THR A 127 -25.91 0.97 15.40
C THR A 127 -26.37 2.38 15.08
N ILE A 128 -25.93 2.92 13.94
CA ILE A 128 -26.44 4.20 13.45
C ILE A 128 -27.93 4.04 13.14
N SER A 129 -28.75 4.88 13.76
CA SER A 129 -30.21 4.80 13.62
C SER A 129 -30.83 6.04 13.00
N ARG A 130 -30.32 7.23 13.32
CA ARG A 130 -30.87 8.51 12.83
C ARG A 130 -29.76 9.49 12.51
N LEU A 131 -30.06 10.37 11.58
CA LEU A 131 -29.20 11.49 11.19
C LEU A 131 -29.90 12.78 11.55
N HIS A 132 -29.18 13.69 12.21
CA HIS A 132 -29.59 15.07 12.30
C HIS A 132 -29.02 15.81 11.09
N VAL A 133 -29.87 16.29 10.21
CA VAL A 133 -29.47 16.84 8.91
C VAL A 133 -30.01 18.25 8.72
N ARG A 134 -29.38 18.99 7.82
CA ARG A 134 -29.81 20.33 7.39
C ARG A 134 -30.09 20.32 5.90
N ARG A 135 -31.34 20.56 5.51
CA ARG A 135 -31.74 20.54 4.09
C ARG A 135 -31.03 21.67 3.32
N ARG A 136 -30.43 21.34 2.18
CA ARG A 136 -29.94 22.32 1.21
C ARG A 136 -31.14 22.85 0.43
N ARG A 137 -31.37 24.17 0.46
CA ARG A 137 -32.38 24.78 -0.42
C ARG A 137 -31.80 25.02 -1.81
N ALA A 138 -32.50 24.59 -2.85
CA ALA A 138 -32.32 25.09 -4.20
C ALA A 138 -33.04 26.46 -4.31
N GLY A 139 -32.29 27.57 -4.40
CA GLY A 139 -32.89 28.90 -4.52
C GLY A 139 -31.89 29.99 -4.91
N GLY A 140 -32.25 30.80 -5.91
CA GLY A 140 -31.40 31.76 -6.62
C GLY A 140 -30.85 32.94 -5.81
N SER A 141 -30.03 33.75 -6.52
CA SER A 141 -29.02 34.71 -6.04
C SER A 141 -29.42 35.76 -4.99
N LEU A 142 -30.70 35.89 -4.62
CA LEU A 142 -31.20 36.96 -3.73
C LEU A 142 -31.59 36.50 -2.30
N GLY A 143 -31.54 35.20 -1.99
CA GLY A 143 -31.97 34.64 -0.69
C GLY A 143 -30.87 34.25 0.31
N ARG A 144 -29.58 34.40 -0.04
CA ARG A 144 -28.44 33.84 0.74
C ARG A 144 -28.19 34.46 2.11
N LEU A 145 -28.78 35.60 2.45
CA LEU A 145 -28.34 36.40 3.61
C LEU A 145 -29.11 36.18 4.93
N VAL A 146 -30.26 35.48 4.98
CA VAL A 146 -31.12 35.54 6.19
C VAL A 146 -31.74 34.21 6.67
N SER A 147 -31.50 33.05 6.06
CA SER A 147 -32.09 31.79 6.58
C SER A 147 -31.09 30.64 6.64
N ARG A 148 -30.66 30.28 7.87
CA ARG A 148 -30.12 28.95 8.16
C ARG A 148 -31.18 27.92 7.72
N GLY A 149 -30.83 27.02 6.81
CA GLY A 149 -31.73 25.98 6.30
C GLY A 149 -32.39 25.17 7.42
N GLU A 150 -33.56 24.61 7.13
CA GLU A 150 -34.33 23.79 8.07
C GLU A 150 -33.50 22.57 8.52
N THR A 151 -33.44 22.35 9.84
CA THR A 151 -32.85 21.13 10.42
C THR A 151 -33.95 20.14 10.74
N LEU A 152 -33.69 18.87 10.46
CA LEU A 152 -34.60 17.77 10.74
C LEU A 152 -33.81 16.55 11.20
N THR A 153 -34.49 15.64 11.89
CA THR A 153 -33.93 14.35 12.26
C THR A 153 -34.66 13.27 11.46
N VAL A 154 -33.91 12.53 10.66
CA VAL A 154 -34.42 11.50 9.74
C VAL A 154 -33.91 10.13 10.16
N ASP A 155 -34.69 9.10 9.86
CA ASP A 155 -34.23 7.72 10.04
C ASP A 155 -33.13 7.41 9.00
N LEU A 156 -32.13 6.60 9.36
CA LEU A 156 -31.07 6.21 8.43
C LEU A 156 -31.65 5.59 7.14
N ARG A 157 -32.80 4.92 7.22
CA ARG A 157 -33.47 4.29 6.06
C ARG A 157 -34.10 5.30 5.10
N GLU A 158 -34.33 6.53 5.54
CA GLU A 158 -34.92 7.61 4.75
C GLU A 158 -33.86 8.41 4.00
N VAL A 159 -32.61 7.95 4.02
CA VAL A 159 -31.45 8.64 3.48
C VAL A 159 -30.62 7.70 2.63
N THR A 160 -30.09 8.21 1.52
CA THR A 160 -29.14 7.50 0.66
C THR A 160 -27.84 8.29 0.54
N GLY A 161 -26.73 7.59 0.28
CA GLY A 161 -25.40 8.19 0.08
C GLY A 161 -24.60 8.47 1.36
N LEU A 162 -25.09 8.09 2.55
CA LEU A 162 -24.33 8.29 3.81
C LEU A 162 -23.00 7.51 3.81
N PHE A 163 -23.01 6.29 3.30
CA PHE A 163 -21.84 5.41 3.25
C PHE A 163 -21.18 5.38 1.87
N GLY A 164 -21.48 6.34 0.99
CA GLY A 164 -21.03 6.35 -0.40
C GLY A 164 -22.01 5.77 -1.40
N THR A 165 -21.59 5.68 -2.66
CA THR A 165 -22.35 4.96 -3.68
C THR A 165 -22.35 3.45 -3.38
N GLN A 166 -23.31 2.70 -3.93
CA GLN A 166 -23.30 1.23 -3.83
C GLN A 166 -21.95 0.66 -4.28
N ALA A 167 -21.32 1.32 -5.25
CA ALA A 167 -20.01 0.96 -5.76
C ALA A 167 -18.93 1.23 -4.69
N GLU A 168 -18.77 2.45 -4.18
CA GLU A 168 -17.78 2.75 -3.12
C GLU A 168 -17.89 1.82 -1.90
N GLN A 169 -19.10 1.57 -1.39
CA GLN A 169 -19.30 0.67 -0.24
C GLN A 169 -18.99 -0.78 -0.59
N SER A 170 -19.31 -1.22 -1.81
CA SER A 170 -18.88 -2.54 -2.28
C SER A 170 -17.37 -2.60 -2.49
N ALA A 171 -16.70 -1.52 -2.93
CA ALA A 171 -15.25 -1.52 -3.19
C ALA A 171 -14.49 -1.64 -1.88
N HIS A 172 -14.90 -0.85 -0.89
CA HIS A 172 -14.45 -0.98 0.50
C HIS A 172 -14.62 -2.40 1.06
N LEU A 173 -15.80 -3.02 0.86
CA LEU A 173 -16.05 -4.39 1.36
C LEU A 173 -15.25 -5.45 0.59
N LEU A 174 -15.02 -5.24 -0.71
CA LEU A 174 -14.18 -6.12 -1.53
C LEU A 174 -12.70 -5.99 -1.14
N ALA A 175 -12.17 -4.76 -1.02
CA ALA A 175 -10.83 -4.49 -0.52
C ALA A 175 -10.61 -5.16 0.84
N ALA A 176 -11.59 -5.03 1.76
CA ALA A 176 -11.54 -5.69 3.06
C ALA A 176 -11.55 -7.23 2.97
N SER A 177 -12.24 -7.82 1.99
CA SER A 177 -12.21 -9.27 1.77
C SER A 177 -10.93 -9.77 1.11
N TYR A 178 -10.16 -8.88 0.49
CA TYR A 178 -8.96 -9.20 -0.28
C TYR A 178 -7.66 -8.78 0.40
N GLN A 179 -7.70 -8.27 1.63
CA GLN A 179 -6.49 -7.82 2.34
C GLN A 179 -5.47 -8.94 2.56
N ASP A 180 -5.93 -10.18 2.72
CA ASP A 180 -5.09 -11.34 2.99
C ASP A 180 -4.76 -12.15 1.72
N LEU A 181 -5.23 -11.72 0.53
CA LEU A 181 -4.86 -12.36 -0.73
C LEU A 181 -3.41 -12.02 -1.11
N ASN A 182 -2.76 -12.89 -1.86
CA ASN A 182 -1.46 -12.58 -2.47
C ASN A 182 -1.63 -11.42 -3.49
N PRO A 183 -0.65 -10.52 -3.65
CA PRO A 183 -0.70 -9.47 -4.67
C PRO A 183 -1.08 -9.98 -6.07
N ALA A 184 -0.51 -11.09 -6.53
CA ALA A 184 -0.82 -11.68 -7.83
C ALA A 184 -2.29 -12.12 -7.93
N ASP A 185 -2.84 -12.78 -6.90
CA ASP A 185 -4.26 -13.18 -6.87
C ASP A 185 -5.19 -11.96 -6.93
N LEU A 186 -4.80 -10.85 -6.31
CA LEU A 186 -5.58 -9.60 -6.32
C LEU A 186 -5.45 -8.88 -7.66
N ALA A 187 -4.29 -8.93 -8.31
CA ALA A 187 -4.06 -8.41 -9.65
C ALA A 187 -4.97 -9.11 -10.68
N GLU A 188 -5.07 -10.44 -10.65
CA GLU A 188 -6.00 -11.21 -11.50
C GLU A 188 -7.46 -10.72 -11.32
N ILE A 189 -7.90 -10.56 -10.08
CA ILE A 189 -9.24 -10.06 -9.78
C ILE A 189 -9.42 -8.64 -10.35
N ILE A 190 -8.44 -7.76 -10.17
CA ILE A 190 -8.48 -6.37 -10.64
C ILE A 190 -8.51 -6.30 -12.16
N GLN A 191 -7.79 -7.19 -12.85
CA GLN A 191 -7.79 -7.32 -14.31
C GLN A 191 -9.20 -7.62 -14.84
N GLU A 192 -9.95 -8.51 -14.19
CA GLU A 192 -11.33 -8.86 -14.59
C GLU A 192 -12.36 -7.74 -14.35
N LEU A 193 -12.04 -6.74 -13.53
CA LEU A 193 -12.98 -5.66 -13.22
C LEU A 193 -13.10 -4.64 -14.36
N GLU A 194 -14.30 -4.11 -14.55
CA GLU A 194 -14.50 -2.93 -15.42
C GLU A 194 -13.67 -1.74 -14.91
N THR A 195 -13.08 -0.94 -15.82
CA THR A 195 -12.20 0.23 -15.54
C THR A 195 -12.63 1.06 -14.33
N LYS A 196 -13.91 1.46 -14.28
CA LYS A 196 -14.43 2.28 -13.17
C LYS A 196 -14.28 1.57 -11.83
N ARG A 197 -14.57 0.27 -11.81
CA ARG A 197 -14.55 -0.56 -10.62
C ARG A 197 -13.14 -0.88 -10.17
N ARG A 198 -12.22 -1.02 -11.13
CA ARG A 198 -10.79 -1.17 -10.93
C ARG A 198 -10.20 0.02 -10.18
N ILE A 199 -10.43 1.22 -10.70
CA ILE A 199 -9.97 2.49 -10.09
C ILE A 199 -10.59 2.69 -8.69
N GLU A 200 -11.89 2.38 -8.53
CA GLU A 200 -12.55 2.43 -7.21
C GLU A 200 -11.91 1.46 -6.21
N LEU A 201 -11.50 0.26 -6.62
CA LEU A 201 -10.87 -0.70 -5.73
C LEU A 201 -9.42 -0.28 -5.40
N ALA A 202 -8.65 0.12 -6.41
CA ALA A 202 -7.29 0.62 -6.24
C ALA A 202 -7.23 1.80 -5.28
N GLY A 203 -8.17 2.76 -5.40
CA GLY A 203 -8.25 3.91 -4.51
C GLY A 203 -8.53 3.60 -3.04
N GLU A 204 -8.93 2.36 -2.72
CA GLU A 204 -9.22 1.91 -1.34
C GLU A 204 -8.12 1.03 -0.73
N LEU A 205 -7.16 0.58 -1.54
CA LEU A 205 -5.99 -0.15 -1.07
C LEU A 205 -5.01 0.83 -0.41
N ALA A 206 -4.29 0.35 0.62
CA ALA A 206 -3.17 1.08 1.20
C ALA A 206 -2.06 1.27 0.16
N ASP A 207 -1.21 2.29 0.32
CA ASP A 207 -0.19 2.64 -0.69
C ASP A 207 0.72 1.46 -1.00
N GLU A 208 1.27 0.85 0.05
CA GLU A 208 2.18 -0.29 -0.05
C GLU A 208 1.50 -1.48 -0.72
N ARG A 209 0.24 -1.75 -0.33
CA ARG A 209 -0.52 -2.86 -0.91
C ARG A 209 -0.87 -2.63 -2.38
N LEU A 210 -1.09 -1.38 -2.76
CA LEU A 210 -1.37 -1.03 -4.15
C LEU A 210 -0.10 -1.12 -4.98
N ALA A 211 1.05 -0.74 -4.45
CA ALA A 211 2.35 -0.90 -5.11
C ALA A 211 2.59 -2.38 -5.47
N ASP A 212 2.54 -3.30 -4.49
CA ASP A 212 2.71 -4.75 -4.73
C ASP A 212 1.75 -5.28 -5.81
N VAL A 213 0.54 -4.73 -5.88
CA VAL A 213 -0.49 -5.18 -6.83
C VAL A 213 -0.25 -4.60 -8.22
N LEU A 214 0.26 -3.37 -8.32
CA LEU A 214 0.61 -2.74 -9.59
C LEU A 214 1.81 -3.39 -10.26
N GLU A 215 2.72 -4.00 -9.50
CA GLU A 215 3.85 -4.81 -9.98
C GLU A 215 3.37 -6.08 -10.69
N GLU A 216 2.28 -6.68 -10.20
CA GLU A 216 1.75 -7.92 -10.76
C GLU A 216 0.73 -7.71 -11.89
N LEU A 217 0.33 -6.46 -12.16
CA LEU A 217 -0.64 -6.14 -13.20
C LEU A 217 0.01 -6.01 -14.58
N PRO A 218 -0.68 -6.41 -15.65
CA PRO A 218 -0.24 -6.10 -17.02
C PRO A 218 -0.08 -4.59 -17.25
N GLU A 219 0.87 -4.21 -18.13
CA GLU A 219 1.26 -2.83 -18.45
C GLU A 219 0.07 -1.91 -18.78
N ASP A 220 -0.85 -2.37 -19.62
CA ASP A 220 -2.01 -1.57 -20.03
C ASP A 220 -2.96 -1.29 -18.85
N ILE A 221 -3.10 -2.26 -17.95
CA ILE A 221 -3.95 -2.16 -16.76
C ILE A 221 -3.31 -1.30 -15.69
N ARG A 222 -2.01 -1.46 -15.40
CA ARG A 222 -1.31 -0.64 -14.40
C ARG A 222 -1.31 0.83 -14.79
N VAL A 223 -1.09 1.16 -16.06
CA VAL A 223 -1.20 2.53 -16.60
C VAL A 223 -2.62 3.07 -16.45
N GLU A 224 -3.66 2.28 -16.77
CA GLU A 224 -5.05 2.69 -16.60
C GLU A 224 -5.38 3.02 -15.13
N VAL A 225 -4.92 2.19 -14.20
CA VAL A 225 -5.14 2.38 -12.77
C VAL A 225 -4.45 3.66 -12.28
N VAL A 226 -3.16 3.81 -12.56
CA VAL A 226 -2.34 4.93 -12.10
C VAL A 226 -2.85 6.26 -12.64
N THR A 227 -3.20 6.31 -13.93
CA THR A 227 -3.78 7.52 -14.55
C THR A 227 -5.20 7.84 -14.07
N GLY A 228 -5.92 6.84 -13.54
CA GLY A 228 -7.24 6.99 -12.95
C GLY A 228 -7.25 7.52 -11.52
N LEU A 229 -6.12 7.46 -10.82
CA LEU A 229 -5.98 7.94 -9.44
C LEU A 229 -5.78 9.46 -9.37
N ASP A 230 -5.97 10.02 -8.17
CA ASP A 230 -5.53 11.39 -7.91
C ASP A 230 -3.99 11.47 -8.01
N ALA A 231 -3.46 12.50 -8.68
CA ALA A 231 -2.03 12.59 -8.96
C ALA A 231 -1.15 12.54 -7.70
N LYS A 232 -1.63 13.07 -6.57
CA LYS A 232 -0.90 12.95 -5.31
C LYS A 232 -0.90 11.51 -4.82
N ARG A 233 -2.04 10.84 -4.88
CA ARG A 233 -2.15 9.43 -4.49
C ARG A 233 -1.26 8.54 -5.35
N ALA A 234 -1.24 8.76 -6.67
CA ALA A 234 -0.36 8.02 -7.57
C ALA A 234 1.12 8.21 -7.22
N ALA A 235 1.54 9.45 -6.89
CA ALA A 235 2.91 9.71 -6.43
C ALA A 235 3.21 9.04 -5.08
N ASP A 236 2.31 9.13 -4.09
CA ASP A 236 2.46 8.47 -2.78
C ASP A 236 2.59 6.93 -2.92
N VAL A 237 2.00 6.32 -3.96
CA VAL A 237 2.13 4.88 -4.26
C VAL A 237 3.46 4.57 -4.94
N LEU A 238 3.91 5.40 -5.88
CA LEU A 238 5.22 5.26 -6.52
C LEU A 238 6.37 5.44 -5.52
N ASP A 239 6.19 6.25 -4.47
CA ASP A 239 7.18 6.46 -3.40
C ASP A 239 7.40 5.22 -2.53
N VAL A 240 6.49 4.23 -2.55
CA VAL A 240 6.58 3.00 -1.73
C VAL A 240 6.70 1.73 -2.57
N MET A 241 6.82 1.88 -3.88
CA MET A 241 7.05 0.80 -4.85
C MET A 241 8.55 0.55 -4.98
N ASP A 242 8.94 -0.67 -5.36
CA ASP A 242 10.35 -0.96 -5.64
C ASP A 242 10.86 -0.05 -6.79
N PRO A 243 12.07 0.55 -6.67
CA PRO A 243 12.50 1.62 -7.58
C PRO A 243 12.56 1.24 -9.07
N ASP A 244 12.88 -0.02 -9.36
CA ASP A 244 12.87 -0.62 -10.69
C ASP A 244 11.46 -0.71 -11.26
N ASP A 245 10.52 -1.28 -10.51
CA ASP A 245 9.11 -1.34 -10.92
C ASP A 245 8.48 0.04 -11.11
N ALA A 246 8.85 1.00 -10.25
CA ALA A 246 8.43 2.38 -10.37
C ALA A 246 9.04 3.04 -11.62
N ALA A 247 10.29 2.74 -11.96
CA ALA A 247 10.94 3.25 -13.16
C ALA A 247 10.31 2.69 -14.43
N ASP A 248 9.95 1.42 -14.46
CA ASP A 248 9.27 0.79 -15.59
C ASP A 248 7.87 1.39 -15.77
N LEU A 249 7.08 1.46 -14.70
CA LEU A 249 5.76 2.07 -14.71
C LEU A 249 5.80 3.53 -15.20
N VAL A 250 6.77 4.32 -14.72
CA VAL A 250 6.90 5.73 -15.13
C VAL A 250 7.30 5.87 -16.60
N GLN A 251 8.06 4.92 -17.17
CA GLN A 251 8.42 4.90 -18.59
C GLN A 251 7.24 4.54 -19.49
N GLU A 252 6.29 3.74 -19.01
CA GLU A 252 5.06 3.40 -19.73
C GLU A 252 4.06 4.57 -19.79
N LEU A 253 4.15 5.53 -18.86
CA LEU A 253 3.24 6.67 -18.77
C LEU A 253 3.51 7.74 -19.85
N PRO A 254 2.50 8.51 -20.26
CA PRO A 254 2.72 9.68 -21.10
C PRO A 254 3.68 10.69 -20.43
N ASP A 255 4.62 11.25 -21.20
CA ASP A 255 5.68 12.16 -20.72
C ASP A 255 5.21 13.26 -19.75
N GLU A 256 4.05 13.86 -20.03
CA GLU A 256 3.46 14.92 -19.20
C GLU A 256 3.03 14.39 -17.82
N VAL A 257 2.45 13.18 -17.78
CA VAL A 257 2.00 12.51 -16.55
C VAL A 257 3.21 12.03 -15.76
N ALA A 258 4.14 11.33 -16.42
CA ALA A 258 5.40 10.88 -15.80
C ALA A 258 6.15 12.03 -15.12
N SER A 259 6.34 13.14 -15.85
CA SER A 259 6.99 14.34 -15.31
C SER A 259 6.21 14.96 -14.14
N GLN A 260 4.88 14.92 -14.18
CA GLN A 260 4.06 15.43 -13.09
C GLN A 260 4.20 14.56 -11.83
N LEU A 261 4.14 13.23 -11.95
CA LEU A 261 4.24 12.31 -10.83
C LEU A 261 5.63 12.37 -10.18
N LEU A 262 6.71 12.33 -10.98
CA LEU A 262 8.10 12.46 -10.50
C LEU A 262 8.37 13.78 -9.75
N ASN A 263 7.58 14.84 -9.99
CA ASN A 263 7.69 16.11 -9.27
C ASN A 263 6.87 16.15 -7.97
N LEU A 264 5.92 15.22 -7.81
CA LEU A 264 5.08 15.08 -6.62
C LEU A 264 5.65 14.06 -5.63
N MET A 265 6.41 13.09 -6.12
CA MET A 265 7.18 12.10 -5.35
C MET A 265 8.16 12.75 -4.37
N GLU A 266 8.58 11.98 -3.38
CA GLU A 266 9.67 12.37 -2.49
C GLU A 266 10.98 12.53 -3.28
N PRO A 267 11.81 13.56 -2.98
CA PRO A 267 12.98 13.86 -3.82
C PRO A 267 14.03 12.74 -3.89
N GLU A 268 14.19 11.96 -2.82
CA GLU A 268 15.15 10.86 -2.74
C GLU A 268 14.66 9.68 -3.61
N GLU A 269 13.40 9.24 -3.44
CA GLU A 269 12.77 8.21 -4.27
C GLU A 269 12.76 8.58 -5.76
N ALA A 270 12.39 9.82 -6.08
CA ALA A 270 12.35 10.29 -7.46
C ALA A 270 13.76 10.42 -8.08
N GLU A 271 14.83 10.53 -7.29
CA GLU A 271 16.21 10.52 -7.81
C GLU A 271 16.63 9.10 -8.22
N ASP A 272 16.21 8.10 -7.46
CA ASP A 272 16.45 6.69 -7.74
C ASP A 272 15.73 6.23 -9.01
N VAL A 273 14.44 6.53 -9.13
CA VAL A 273 13.66 6.26 -10.34
C VAL A 273 14.27 6.92 -11.57
N ARG A 274 14.62 8.22 -11.49
CA ARG A 274 15.26 8.93 -12.63
C ARG A 274 16.61 8.35 -13.03
N ARG A 275 17.34 7.79 -12.07
CA ARG A 275 18.63 7.15 -12.32
C ARG A 275 18.46 5.85 -13.10
N LEU A 276 17.44 5.05 -12.75
CA LEU A 276 17.13 3.79 -13.45
C LEU A 276 16.63 4.04 -14.87
N MET A 277 15.74 5.02 -15.06
CA MET A 277 15.24 5.45 -16.38
C MET A 277 16.33 5.93 -17.35
N ALA A 278 17.56 6.16 -16.88
CA ALA A 278 18.69 6.53 -17.74
C ALA A 278 19.36 5.32 -18.42
N TYR A 279 19.07 4.10 -17.95
CA TYR A 279 19.55 2.86 -18.54
C TYR A 279 18.56 2.31 -19.56
N ASP A 280 19.06 1.42 -20.42
CA ASP A 280 18.22 0.71 -21.38
C ASP A 280 17.55 -0.48 -20.68
N GLU A 281 16.26 -0.67 -20.92
CA GLU A 281 15.38 -1.69 -20.31
C GLU A 281 16.04 -3.08 -20.29
N TYR A 282 16.61 -3.53 -21.42
CA TYR A 282 17.20 -4.87 -21.55
C TYR A 282 18.68 -4.93 -21.12
N THR A 283 19.08 -4.08 -20.17
CA THR A 283 20.43 -4.07 -19.59
C THR A 283 20.40 -4.29 -18.08
N ALA A 284 21.53 -4.69 -17.51
CA ALA A 284 21.65 -4.88 -16.07
C ALA A 284 21.29 -3.62 -15.26
N GLY A 285 21.48 -2.42 -15.83
CA GLY A 285 21.09 -1.17 -15.18
C GLY A 285 19.60 -0.83 -15.31
N GLY A 286 18.92 -1.36 -16.33
CA GLY A 286 17.47 -1.22 -16.50
C GLY A 286 16.71 -2.15 -15.56
N MET A 287 17.19 -3.38 -15.39
CA MET A 287 16.54 -4.41 -14.56
C MET A 287 17.07 -4.48 -13.11
N MET A 288 17.80 -3.48 -12.63
CA MET A 288 18.32 -3.52 -11.25
C MET A 288 17.46 -2.67 -10.33
N THR A 289 17.27 -3.14 -9.11
CA THR A 289 16.85 -2.29 -8.02
C THR A 289 18.02 -1.49 -7.44
N THR A 290 17.76 -0.24 -7.02
CA THR A 290 18.75 0.61 -6.33
C THR A 290 18.81 0.36 -4.83
N GLU A 291 17.93 -0.48 -4.28
CA GLU A 291 17.85 -0.78 -2.85
C GLU A 291 18.26 -2.23 -2.46
N PRO A 292 19.42 -2.75 -2.90
CA PRO A 292 19.86 -4.05 -2.43
C PRO A 292 20.27 -3.99 -0.95
N LEU A 293 20.31 -5.16 -0.30
CA LEU A 293 20.76 -5.25 1.10
C LEU A 293 22.24 -4.90 1.25
N ILE A 294 22.54 -3.67 1.66
CA ILE A 294 23.90 -3.14 1.80
C ILE A 294 24.32 -3.04 3.27
N VAL A 295 25.54 -3.50 3.58
CA VAL A 295 26.13 -3.40 4.92
C VAL A 295 27.62 -3.07 4.87
N SER A 296 28.15 -2.53 5.97
CA SER A 296 29.59 -2.39 6.16
C SER A 296 30.25 -3.73 6.57
N PRO A 297 31.55 -3.93 6.35
CA PRO A 297 32.24 -5.15 6.73
C PRO A 297 32.27 -5.41 8.25
N GLU A 298 32.08 -4.38 9.07
CA GLU A 298 32.03 -4.48 10.52
C GLU A 298 30.65 -4.92 11.05
N THR A 299 29.62 -4.93 10.20
CA THR A 299 28.26 -5.32 10.57
C THR A 299 28.23 -6.76 11.08
N PRO A 300 27.61 -7.04 12.24
CA PRO A 300 27.52 -8.40 12.77
C PRO A 300 26.51 -9.23 11.97
N VAL A 301 26.76 -10.54 11.89
CA VAL A 301 25.85 -11.53 11.27
C VAL A 301 24.42 -11.40 11.81
N ALA A 302 24.24 -11.17 13.12
CA ALA A 302 22.93 -10.99 13.74
C ALA A 302 22.12 -9.84 13.12
N HIS A 303 22.79 -8.74 12.76
CA HIS A 303 22.14 -7.58 12.16
C HIS A 303 21.71 -7.89 10.73
N CYS A 304 22.56 -8.57 9.96
CA CYS A 304 22.23 -8.99 8.59
C CYS A 304 21.03 -9.95 8.57
N LEU A 305 20.99 -10.93 9.47
CA LEU A 305 19.84 -11.82 9.62
C LEU A 305 18.56 -11.07 10.00
N ALA A 306 18.67 -10.02 10.82
CA ALA A 306 17.53 -9.17 11.18
C ALA A 306 17.03 -8.33 9.99
N MET A 307 17.92 -7.88 9.10
CA MET A 307 17.56 -7.20 7.85
C MET A 307 16.85 -8.16 6.90
N ILE A 308 17.43 -9.33 6.65
CA ILE A 308 16.87 -10.39 5.78
C ILE A 308 15.51 -10.89 6.29
N SER A 309 15.24 -10.84 7.59
CA SER A 309 13.98 -11.31 8.17
C SER A 309 12.80 -10.34 8.05
N ARG A 310 12.99 -9.16 7.43
CA ARG A 310 11.88 -8.20 7.24
C ARG A 310 10.98 -8.72 6.13
N GLU A 311 9.68 -8.72 6.39
CA GLU A 311 8.66 -9.24 5.48
C GLU A 311 8.51 -8.40 4.21
N ALA A 312 8.85 -7.11 4.28
CA ALA A 312 8.79 -6.18 3.16
C ALA A 312 9.94 -6.33 2.14
N ILE A 313 10.88 -7.29 2.32
CA ILE A 313 11.96 -7.51 1.36
C ILE A 313 11.69 -8.79 0.60
N HIS A 314 11.65 -8.70 -0.73
CA HIS A 314 11.44 -9.84 -1.62
C HIS A 314 12.48 -10.94 -1.38
N ALA A 315 12.04 -12.19 -1.50
CA ALA A 315 12.86 -13.35 -1.13
C ALA A 315 14.17 -13.44 -1.94
N ALA A 316 14.14 -12.99 -3.19
CA ALA A 316 15.31 -12.97 -4.06
C ALA A 316 16.37 -11.95 -3.60
N LEU A 317 15.96 -10.71 -3.28
CA LEU A 317 16.84 -9.71 -2.66
C LEU A 317 17.35 -10.16 -1.29
N ALA A 318 16.47 -10.75 -0.47
CA ALA A 318 16.80 -11.27 0.85
C ALA A 318 17.82 -12.44 0.83
N SER A 319 18.08 -13.04 -0.34
CA SER A 319 19.01 -14.15 -0.51
C SER A 319 20.48 -13.77 -0.27
N THR A 320 20.82 -12.50 -0.49
CA THR A 320 22.20 -12.03 -0.59
C THR A 320 22.39 -10.66 0.07
N VAL A 321 23.46 -10.53 0.86
CA VAL A 321 23.87 -9.26 1.47
C VAL A 321 25.13 -8.74 0.79
N HIS A 322 25.13 -7.49 0.38
CA HIS A 322 26.21 -6.80 -0.30
C HIS A 322 27.07 -6.05 0.72
N VAL A 323 28.36 -6.40 0.79
CA VAL A 323 29.28 -5.78 1.75
C VAL A 323 30.10 -4.71 1.06
N CYS A 324 29.85 -3.45 1.42
CA CYS A 324 30.44 -2.28 0.75
C CYS A 324 31.25 -1.41 1.72
N ARG A 325 32.13 -0.57 1.18
CA ARG A 325 32.68 0.58 1.90
C ARG A 325 31.63 1.69 1.94
N SER A 326 31.71 2.57 2.95
CA SER A 326 30.84 3.75 3.00
C SER A 326 31.02 4.66 1.77
N PRO A 327 29.95 5.35 1.30
CA PRO A 327 28.56 5.33 1.81
C PRO A 327 27.83 4.00 1.57
N LEU A 328 26.74 3.78 2.33
CA LEU A 328 25.96 2.52 2.30
C LEU A 328 24.60 2.67 1.59
N GLU A 329 24.46 3.72 0.78
CA GLU A 329 23.33 4.00 -0.11
C GLU A 329 23.87 3.97 -1.54
N THR A 330 23.08 3.55 -2.52
CA THR A 330 23.52 3.50 -3.92
C THR A 330 23.55 4.91 -4.51
N PRO A 331 24.56 5.28 -5.32
CA PRO A 331 25.85 4.59 -5.54
C PRO A 331 26.71 4.53 -4.26
N THR A 332 27.12 3.32 -3.88
CA THR A 332 27.85 3.07 -2.63
C THR A 332 29.34 3.38 -2.73
N GLY A 333 30.11 3.11 -1.68
CA GLY A 333 31.55 2.90 -1.82
C GLY A 333 31.90 1.61 -2.57
N ARG A 334 33.17 1.22 -2.58
CA ARG A 334 33.61 0.00 -3.29
C ARG A 334 32.94 -1.26 -2.72
N LEU A 335 32.37 -2.09 -3.59
CA LEU A 335 31.88 -3.44 -3.26
C LEU A 335 33.07 -4.32 -2.87
N LEU A 336 33.02 -4.92 -1.68
CA LEU A 336 34.04 -5.85 -1.19
C LEU A 336 33.70 -7.30 -1.51
N GLY A 337 32.42 -7.61 -1.69
CA GLY A 337 31.87 -8.89 -2.07
C GLY A 337 30.49 -9.09 -1.47
N ILE A 338 29.99 -10.32 -1.47
CA ILE A 338 28.65 -10.65 -0.99
C ILE A 338 28.68 -11.72 0.10
N VAL A 339 27.59 -11.86 0.85
CA VAL A 339 27.37 -12.93 1.80
C VAL A 339 25.99 -13.52 1.60
N HIS A 340 25.93 -14.83 1.36
CA HIS A 340 24.67 -15.56 1.17
C HIS A 340 23.94 -15.75 2.49
N PHE A 341 22.62 -15.66 2.49
CA PHE A 341 21.80 -15.87 3.69
C PHE A 341 22.10 -17.24 4.36
N GLN A 342 22.30 -18.30 3.55
CA GLN A 342 22.62 -19.63 4.07
C GLN A 342 23.93 -19.68 4.87
N GLN A 343 24.88 -18.79 4.53
CA GLN A 343 26.17 -18.70 5.19
C GLN A 343 26.02 -17.97 6.52
N LEU A 344 25.23 -16.90 6.56
CA LEU A 344 24.89 -16.18 7.79
C LEU A 344 24.28 -17.12 8.84
N LEU A 345 23.40 -18.05 8.43
CA LEU A 345 22.81 -19.04 9.34
C LEU A 345 23.80 -20.02 9.98
N ARG A 346 24.98 -20.21 9.38
CA ARG A 346 26.02 -21.14 9.87
C ARG A 346 27.07 -20.45 10.73
N GLU A 347 27.03 -19.13 10.79
CA GLU A 347 28.04 -18.31 11.43
C GLU A 347 27.57 -17.83 12.81
N ARG A 348 28.54 -17.41 13.62
CA ARG A 348 28.23 -16.86 14.95
C ARG A 348 27.55 -15.49 14.82
N PRO A 349 26.50 -15.19 15.61
CA PRO A 349 25.75 -13.93 15.50
C PRO A 349 26.60 -12.66 15.69
N ASP A 350 27.67 -12.73 16.49
CA ASP A 350 28.56 -11.61 16.80
C ASP A 350 29.71 -11.42 15.80
N ARG A 351 29.89 -12.36 14.86
CA ARG A 351 30.99 -12.31 13.89
C ARG A 351 30.74 -11.18 12.87
N PRO A 352 31.77 -10.37 12.53
CA PRO A 352 31.66 -9.39 11.44
C PRO A 352 31.48 -10.07 10.09
N VAL A 353 30.58 -9.57 9.25
CA VAL A 353 30.36 -10.13 7.90
C VAL A 353 31.57 -9.97 6.99
N GLY A 354 32.44 -8.99 7.26
CA GLY A 354 33.70 -8.77 6.56
C GLY A 354 34.66 -9.95 6.59
N GLU A 355 34.54 -10.85 7.57
CA GLU A 355 35.38 -12.03 7.71
C GLU A 355 34.89 -13.25 6.92
N ILE A 356 33.67 -13.18 6.38
CA ILE A 356 32.98 -14.29 5.71
C ILE A 356 32.52 -13.91 4.29
N ILE A 357 33.03 -12.81 3.75
CA ILE A 357 32.74 -12.34 2.39
C ILE A 357 33.15 -13.40 1.37
N ASP A 358 32.24 -13.71 0.44
CA ASP A 358 32.55 -14.37 -0.82
C ASP A 358 33.01 -13.32 -1.84
N GLN A 359 34.30 -13.36 -2.19
CA GLN A 359 34.93 -12.45 -3.16
C GLN A 359 34.95 -13.02 -4.58
N ASP A 360 34.63 -14.30 -4.75
CA ASP A 360 34.77 -15.02 -6.04
C ASP A 360 33.56 -14.79 -6.96
N ARG A 361 32.78 -13.73 -6.74
CA ARG A 361 31.47 -13.52 -7.37
C ARG A 361 31.54 -12.52 -8.52
N VAL A 362 30.81 -12.85 -9.57
CA VAL A 362 30.64 -12.04 -10.78
C VAL A 362 29.74 -10.85 -10.43
N ALA A 363 30.31 -9.64 -10.47
CA ALA A 363 29.56 -8.40 -10.60
C ALA A 363 29.55 -8.00 -12.08
N VAL A 364 28.47 -7.34 -12.52
CA VAL A 364 28.30 -6.92 -13.91
C VAL A 364 28.29 -5.39 -14.03
N SER A 365 28.65 -4.88 -15.20
CA SER A 365 28.46 -3.46 -15.53
C SER A 365 26.98 -3.19 -15.83
N PRO A 366 26.45 -1.99 -15.53
CA PRO A 366 25.05 -1.66 -15.82
C PRO A 366 24.69 -1.76 -17.31
N THR A 367 25.67 -1.65 -18.21
CA THR A 367 25.44 -1.74 -19.67
C THR A 367 25.42 -3.16 -20.22
N VAL A 368 25.63 -4.17 -19.37
CA VAL A 368 25.63 -5.57 -19.79
C VAL A 368 24.21 -5.97 -20.24
N PRO A 369 24.04 -6.58 -21.43
CA PRO A 369 22.72 -6.94 -21.92
C PRO A 369 22.12 -8.12 -21.14
N LEU A 370 20.79 -8.18 -21.08
CA LEU A 370 19.98 -9.23 -20.45
C LEU A 370 20.52 -10.64 -20.74
N SER A 371 20.75 -10.99 -22.01
CA SER A 371 21.27 -12.30 -22.41
C SER A 371 22.58 -12.73 -21.72
N THR A 372 23.42 -11.77 -21.34
CA THR A 372 24.63 -12.04 -20.57
C THR A 372 24.32 -12.16 -19.09
N VAL A 373 23.49 -11.29 -18.52
CA VAL A 373 23.01 -11.41 -17.14
C VAL A 373 22.36 -12.78 -16.91
N THR A 374 21.41 -13.19 -17.76
CA THR A 374 20.74 -14.49 -17.71
C THR A 374 21.73 -15.64 -17.77
N ARG A 375 22.74 -15.56 -18.66
CA ARG A 375 23.76 -16.61 -18.80
C ARG A 375 24.62 -16.72 -17.54
N GLU A 376 25.04 -15.61 -16.96
CA GLU A 376 25.81 -15.60 -15.71
C GLU A 376 24.98 -16.17 -14.55
N MET A 377 23.73 -15.73 -14.40
CA MET A 377 22.81 -16.25 -13.39
C MET A 377 22.62 -17.77 -13.50
N ALA A 378 22.32 -18.26 -14.71
CA ALA A 378 22.11 -19.68 -14.95
C ALA A 378 23.39 -20.51 -14.77
N THR A 379 24.55 -19.99 -15.21
CA THR A 379 25.83 -20.70 -15.10
C THR A 379 26.24 -20.91 -13.65
N TYR A 380 26.02 -19.89 -12.81
CA TYR A 380 26.48 -19.89 -11.42
C TYR A 380 25.37 -20.13 -10.39
N ASN A 381 24.14 -20.45 -10.84
CA ASN A 381 22.95 -20.61 -10.01
C ASN A 381 22.74 -19.42 -9.06
N LEU A 382 22.83 -18.21 -9.61
CA LEU A 382 22.69 -16.97 -8.86
C LEU A 382 21.20 -16.60 -8.75
N VAL A 383 20.81 -16.15 -7.56
CA VAL A 383 19.47 -15.56 -7.31
C VAL A 383 19.51 -14.04 -7.45
N SER A 384 20.69 -13.44 -7.28
CA SER A 384 20.92 -12.01 -7.46
C SER A 384 22.35 -11.76 -7.95
N ILE A 385 22.54 -10.73 -8.78
CA ILE A 385 23.82 -10.28 -9.30
C ILE A 385 24.05 -8.80 -8.94
N PRO A 386 25.19 -8.45 -8.30
CA PRO A 386 25.58 -7.07 -8.06
C PRO A 386 25.89 -6.32 -9.36
N VAL A 387 25.39 -5.10 -9.49
CA VAL A 387 25.71 -4.18 -10.60
C VAL A 387 26.67 -3.10 -10.12
N VAL A 388 27.81 -2.95 -10.78
CA VAL A 388 28.88 -2.03 -10.36
C VAL A 388 29.33 -1.08 -11.47
N ASP A 389 29.76 0.12 -11.09
CA ASP A 389 30.43 1.05 -12.00
C ASP A 389 31.90 0.69 -12.27
N ASP A 390 32.57 1.48 -13.12
CA ASP A 390 33.98 1.29 -13.46
C ASP A 390 34.94 1.45 -12.26
N ASP A 391 34.53 2.16 -11.21
CA ASP A 391 35.26 2.32 -9.95
C ASP A 391 34.99 1.15 -8.97
N GLY A 392 34.12 0.21 -9.33
CA GLY A 392 33.71 -0.93 -8.51
C GLY A 392 32.76 -0.56 -7.37
N ARG A 393 32.01 0.54 -7.50
CA ARG A 393 30.95 0.94 -6.57
C ARG A 393 29.66 0.23 -6.91
N LEU A 394 28.93 -0.27 -5.90
CA LEU A 394 27.62 -0.89 -6.11
C LEU A 394 26.61 0.20 -6.52
N LEU A 395 25.97 -0.01 -7.66
CA LEU A 395 24.88 0.82 -8.18
C LEU A 395 23.51 0.22 -7.86
N GLY A 396 23.43 -1.10 -7.74
CA GLY A 396 22.20 -1.85 -7.53
C GLY A 396 22.45 -3.35 -7.59
N ALA A 397 21.38 -4.14 -7.64
CA ALA A 397 21.44 -5.57 -7.91
C ALA A 397 20.27 -6.01 -8.79
N VAL A 398 20.53 -6.97 -9.68
CA VAL A 398 19.49 -7.61 -10.50
C VAL A 398 19.05 -8.89 -9.81
N THR A 399 17.75 -9.15 -9.70
CA THR A 399 17.22 -10.40 -9.15
C THR A 399 16.81 -11.38 -10.25
N VAL A 400 16.59 -12.63 -9.86
CA VAL A 400 16.27 -13.69 -10.81
C VAL A 400 14.84 -13.54 -11.35
N ASP A 401 13.95 -13.00 -10.52
CA ASP A 401 12.57 -12.63 -10.83
C ASP A 401 12.53 -11.58 -11.92
N ASP A 402 13.23 -10.45 -11.78
CA ASP A 402 13.29 -9.41 -12.82
C ASP A 402 13.81 -9.97 -14.15
N VAL A 403 14.81 -10.86 -14.09
CA VAL A 403 15.35 -11.51 -15.29
C VAL A 403 14.35 -12.47 -15.91
N LEU A 404 13.51 -13.15 -15.12
CA LEU A 404 12.47 -14.03 -15.65
C LEU A 404 11.41 -13.21 -16.36
N ASP A 405 11.00 -12.08 -15.80
CA ASP A 405 9.99 -11.19 -16.37
C ASP A 405 10.38 -10.71 -17.77
N HIS A 406 11.64 -10.37 -17.98
CA HIS A 406 12.16 -9.92 -19.28
C HIS A 406 12.47 -11.07 -20.27
N VAL A 407 12.53 -12.32 -19.79
CA VAL A 407 12.83 -13.50 -20.64
C VAL A 407 11.55 -14.22 -21.07
N LEU A 408 10.51 -14.15 -20.25
CA LEU A 408 9.20 -14.71 -20.57
C LEU A 408 8.47 -13.85 -21.62
N PRO A 409 7.55 -14.44 -22.40
CA PRO A 409 6.74 -13.68 -23.36
C PRO A 409 5.86 -12.63 -22.67
N ASP A 410 5.58 -11.51 -23.32
CA ASP A 410 4.78 -10.40 -22.76
C ASP A 410 3.42 -10.82 -22.16
N ASP A 411 2.81 -11.89 -22.67
CA ASP A 411 1.51 -12.42 -22.23
C ASP A 411 1.61 -13.48 -21.11
N TRP A 412 2.78 -13.72 -20.52
CA TRP A 412 2.98 -14.81 -19.57
C TRP A 412 2.13 -14.67 -18.30
N ARG A 413 1.76 -13.45 -17.93
CA ARG A 413 0.87 -13.12 -16.80
C ARG A 413 -0.62 -13.25 -17.15
N GLU A 414 -0.99 -13.34 -18.43
CA GLU A 414 -2.39 -13.35 -18.89
C GLU A 414 -2.95 -14.76 -19.19
N GLN A 415 -2.12 -15.81 -19.10
CA GLN A 415 -2.50 -17.13 -19.60
C GLN A 415 -3.43 -17.90 -18.65
N ASP A 416 -4.72 -17.88 -19.01
CA ASP A 416 -5.72 -18.86 -18.60
C ASP A 416 -5.42 -20.24 -19.25
N ASP A 417 -4.99 -21.21 -18.44
CA ASP A 417 -5.19 -22.66 -18.62
C ASP A 417 -4.48 -23.43 -19.77
N GLU A 418 -3.53 -22.86 -20.53
CA GLU A 418 -2.67 -23.68 -21.41
C GLU A 418 -1.19 -23.35 -21.15
N PRO A 419 -0.40 -24.27 -20.55
CA PRO A 419 1.02 -23.99 -20.35
C PRO A 419 1.61 -23.67 -21.72
N PRO A 420 2.41 -22.59 -21.84
CA PRO A 420 3.03 -22.26 -23.11
C PRO A 420 3.74 -23.53 -23.56
N ALA A 421 3.62 -23.86 -24.85
CA ALA A 421 4.42 -24.91 -25.42
C ALA A 421 5.86 -24.54 -25.11
N THR A 422 6.43 -25.15 -24.07
CA THR A 422 7.84 -25.03 -23.73
C THR A 422 8.51 -25.83 -24.81
N THR A 423 8.60 -25.25 -26.00
CA THR A 423 9.63 -25.60 -26.96
C THR A 423 10.91 -25.31 -26.21
N GLY A 424 11.47 -26.36 -25.59
CA GLY A 424 12.88 -26.47 -25.21
C GLY A 424 13.77 -26.40 -26.46
N GLN A 425 13.54 -25.37 -27.27
CA GLN A 425 14.23 -24.97 -28.47
C GLN A 425 14.18 -23.44 -28.44
N ILE A 426 14.99 -22.88 -27.55
CA ILE A 426 15.73 -21.67 -27.90
C ILE A 426 16.40 -22.00 -29.24
N ASP A 427 15.99 -21.35 -30.33
CA ASP A 427 16.66 -21.51 -31.62
C ASP A 427 18.00 -20.77 -31.58
N LEU A 428 18.97 -21.42 -30.92
CA LEU A 428 20.37 -20.99 -30.84
C LEU A 428 21.01 -20.85 -32.23
N SER A 429 20.36 -21.32 -33.30
CA SER A 429 20.86 -21.16 -34.67
C SER A 429 20.68 -19.74 -35.22
N GLU A 430 19.73 -18.94 -34.73
CA GLU A 430 19.62 -17.51 -35.07
C GLU A 430 20.69 -16.68 -34.35
N ILE A 431 20.96 -16.99 -33.07
CA ILE A 431 22.01 -16.34 -32.27
C ILE A 431 23.42 -16.69 -32.80
N ALA A 432 23.63 -17.92 -33.25
CA ALA A 432 24.89 -18.34 -33.90
C ALA A 432 25.09 -17.72 -35.30
N ARG A 433 24.02 -17.37 -36.02
CA ARG A 433 24.11 -16.67 -37.32
C ARG A 433 24.44 -15.18 -37.17
N ALA A 434 24.04 -14.56 -36.05
CA ALA A 434 24.41 -13.18 -35.74
C ALA A 434 25.90 -13.04 -35.40
N THR A 435 26.47 -13.99 -34.65
CA THR A 435 27.90 -14.00 -34.27
C THR A 435 28.84 -14.42 -35.42
N ALA A 436 28.36 -15.17 -36.41
CA ALA A 436 29.14 -15.53 -37.60
C ALA A 436 29.20 -14.42 -38.68
N ARG A 437 28.32 -13.41 -38.62
CA ARG A 437 28.38 -12.26 -39.55
C ARG A 437 29.38 -11.20 -39.12
N ASP A 438 29.64 -11.08 -37.81
CA ASP A 438 30.55 -10.06 -37.26
C ASP A 438 32.04 -10.49 -37.28
N SER A 439 32.30 -11.77 -37.55
CA SER A 439 33.66 -12.33 -37.69
C SER A 439 34.15 -12.40 -39.15
N GLY A 440 33.38 -11.82 -40.09
CA GLY A 440 33.66 -11.83 -41.54
C GLY A 440 34.15 -10.51 -42.14
N GLU A 441 34.22 -9.42 -41.37
CA GLU A 441 34.71 -8.10 -41.82
C GLU A 441 36.04 -7.71 -41.15
N GLU A 442 36.98 -8.64 -41.06
CA GLU A 442 38.41 -8.30 -41.03
C GLU A 442 39.13 -9.19 -42.06
N GLY A 443 39.15 -8.72 -43.31
CA GLY A 443 39.87 -9.31 -44.43
C GLY A 443 40.52 -8.23 -45.28
#